data_AF-A0A7S2XG03-F1
#
_entry.id   AF-A0A7S2XG03-F1
#
_cell.length_a   1.000
_cell.length_b   1.000
_cell.length_c   1.000
_cell.angle_alpha   90.00
_cell.angle_beta   90.00
_cell.angle_gamma   90.00
#
_symmetry.space_group_name_H-M   'P 1'
#
loop_
_entity.id
_entity.type
_entity.pdbx_description
1 polymer ?
#
loop_
_entity_poly.entity_id
_entity_poly.type
_entity_poly.pdbx_seq_one_letter_code
_entity_poly.pdbx_strand_id
1 'polypeptide(L)'
;DTIGVLISLPGNRTKNGQKKFLKQNMANSKIEFFKNGNSMGEAFSNVQAGNYYPAVSLYGDSTARFEFGPDFKYPPSNGEEDDEEHKENQSSENQKSRNTNNIMGVW
;
A
#
# COMPACT_ATOMS: atom_id res chain seq x y z
N ASP A 1 -5.59 -18.01 11.93
CA ASP A 1 -4.91 -16.71 12.09
C ASP A 1 -5.73 -15.61 11.46
N THR A 2 -5.62 -14.39 11.95
CA THR A 2 -6.11 -13.19 11.26
C THR A 2 -4.99 -12.68 10.37
N ILE A 3 -5.23 -12.60 9.06
CA ILE A 3 -4.28 -12.12 8.07
C ILE A 3 -4.70 -10.72 7.64
N GLY A 4 -3.85 -9.73 7.91
CA GLY A 4 -4.00 -8.37 7.40
C GLY A 4 -3.24 -8.21 6.08
N VAL A 5 -3.75 -7.36 5.18
CA VAL A 5 -3.11 -7.01 3.92
C VAL A 5 -3.14 -5.50 3.78
N LEU A 6 -1.97 -4.88 3.63
CA LEU A 6 -1.83 -3.45 3.34
C LEU A 6 -1.29 -3.30 1.91
N ILE A 7 -1.94 -2.47 1.11
CA ILE A 7 -1.42 -2.04 -0.18
C ILE A 7 -1.19 -0.52 -0.15
N SER A 8 0.05 -0.12 -0.43
CA SER A 8 0.44 1.29 -0.52
C SER A 8 0.71 1.61 -1.98
N LEU A 9 -0.07 2.53 -2.55
CA LEU A 9 0.07 2.99 -3.93
C LEU A 9 0.41 4.48 -3.95
N PRO A 10 1.31 4.94 -4.84
CA PRO A 10 1.63 6.36 -4.95
C PRO A 10 0.41 7.16 -5.44
N GLY A 11 0.14 8.30 -4.80
CA GLY A 11 -1.05 9.14 -5.04
C GLY A 11 -1.14 9.85 -6.40
N ASN A 12 -0.22 9.57 -7.33
CA ASN A 12 -0.14 10.27 -8.61
C ASN A 12 -1.14 9.71 -9.63
N ARG A 13 -2.39 10.17 -9.54
CA ARG A 13 -3.35 10.11 -10.66
C ARG A 13 -2.78 10.85 -11.85
N THR A 14 -2.37 10.13 -12.90
CA THR A 14 -1.98 10.72 -14.18
C THR A 14 -3.14 11.55 -14.74
N LYS A 15 -2.95 12.86 -14.92
CA LYS A 15 -4.03 13.81 -15.28
C LYS A 15 -4.54 13.74 -16.72
N ASN A 16 -4.03 12.85 -17.55
CA ASN A 16 -4.42 12.79 -18.96
C ASN A 16 -4.82 11.35 -19.26
N GLY A 17 -5.93 11.15 -19.98
CA GLY A 17 -6.43 9.85 -20.46
C GLY A 17 -5.50 9.13 -21.45
N GLN A 18 -4.19 9.36 -21.34
CA GLN A 18 -3.18 8.56 -22.00
C GLN A 18 -3.15 7.21 -21.31
N LYS A 19 -3.57 6.17 -22.05
CA LYS A 19 -3.35 4.77 -21.68
C LYS A 19 -1.85 4.53 -21.52
N LYS A 20 -1.33 4.76 -20.32
CA LYS A 20 -0.01 4.29 -19.93
C LYS A 20 -0.09 2.78 -19.90
N PHE A 21 0.77 2.10 -20.64
CA PHE A 21 0.76 0.64 -20.74
C PHE A 21 0.81 0.01 -19.35
N LEU A 22 -0.08 -0.96 -19.09
CA LEU A 22 -0.25 -1.71 -17.82
C LEU A 22 1.01 -2.45 -17.33
N LYS A 23 2.14 -2.34 -18.03
CA LYS A 23 3.42 -2.99 -17.68
C LYS A 23 4.35 -2.07 -16.88
N GLN A 24 3.91 -0.88 -16.49
CA GLN A 24 4.75 0.00 -15.69
C GLN A 24 4.66 -0.35 -14.20
N ASN A 25 5.80 -0.70 -13.61
CA ASN A 25 5.97 -0.77 -12.17
C ASN A 25 5.89 0.63 -11.55
N MET A 26 5.16 0.76 -10.44
CA MET A 26 4.97 2.02 -9.72
C MET A 26 6.02 2.14 -8.62
N ALA A 27 6.97 3.08 -8.75
CA ALA A 27 7.94 3.34 -7.70
C ALA A 27 7.25 3.67 -6.36
N ASN A 28 7.87 3.24 -5.25
CA ASN A 28 7.39 3.47 -3.88
C ASN A 28 5.98 2.90 -3.63
N SER A 29 5.62 1.82 -4.33
CA SER A 29 4.44 1.03 -4.02
C SER A 29 4.84 -0.30 -3.38
N LYS A 30 4.01 -0.79 -2.46
CA LYS A 30 4.25 -2.06 -1.79
C LYS A 30 2.97 -2.80 -1.41
N ILE A 31 3.09 -4.13 -1.26
CA ILE A 31 2.11 -5.00 -0.61
C ILE A 31 2.79 -5.66 0.59
N GLU A 32 2.16 -5.57 1.75
CA GLU A 32 2.66 -6.08 3.03
C GLU A 32 1.61 -6.95 3.71
N PHE A 33 2.03 -8.09 4.26
CA PHE A 33 1.16 -9.01 5.00
C PHE A 33 1.40 -8.91 6.50
N PHE A 34 0.33 -9.09 7.26
CA PHE A 34 0.36 -9.08 8.72
C PHE A 34 -0.25 -10.37 9.25
N LYS A 35 0.40 -10.99 10.24
CA LYS A 35 -0.15 -12.14 10.97
C LYS A 35 -0.50 -11.72 12.39
N ASN A 36 -1.79 -11.73 12.69
CA ASN A 36 -2.33 -11.35 14.01
C ASN A 36 -1.81 -9.96 14.46
N GLY A 37 -1.75 -8.99 13.54
CA GLY A 37 -1.29 -7.62 13.77
C GLY A 37 0.21 -7.37 13.62
N ASN A 38 1.05 -8.42 13.52
CA ASN A 38 2.50 -8.25 13.35
C ASN A 38 2.87 -8.27 11.87
N SER A 39 3.70 -7.32 11.44
CA SER A 39 4.25 -7.30 10.07
C SER A 39 5.06 -8.56 9.78
N MET A 40 4.88 -9.11 8.57
CA MET A 40 5.68 -10.19 8.02
C MET A 40 6.73 -9.67 7.01
N GLY A 41 6.89 -8.35 6.91
CA GLY A 41 7.73 -7.68 5.92
C GLY A 41 7.04 -7.48 4.57
N GLU A 42 7.70 -6.72 3.71
CA GLU A 42 7.23 -6.43 2.35
C GLU A 42 7.24 -7.71 1.49
N ALA A 43 6.08 -8.03 0.92
CA ALA A 43 5.94 -9.18 0.04
C ALA A 43 6.20 -8.82 -1.42
N PHE A 44 5.80 -7.62 -1.83
CA PHE A 44 5.99 -7.11 -3.18
C PHE A 44 6.33 -5.63 -3.15
N SER A 45 7.37 -5.26 -3.90
CA SER A 45 7.78 -3.87 -4.14
C SER A 45 7.54 -3.48 -5.59
N ASN A 46 7.32 -2.17 -5.80
CA ASN A 46 7.19 -1.58 -7.13
C ASN A 46 6.13 -2.28 -7.99
N VAL A 47 4.93 -2.49 -7.44
CA VAL A 47 3.85 -3.24 -8.09
C VAL A 47 3.35 -2.58 -9.38
N GLN A 48 2.75 -3.37 -10.28
CA GLN A 48 2.29 -2.90 -11.58
C GLN A 48 1.17 -1.87 -11.47
N ALA A 49 1.16 -0.89 -12.37
CA ALA A 49 0.08 0.09 -12.42
C ALA A 49 -1.26 -0.57 -12.76
N GLY A 50 -2.29 -0.27 -11.98
CA GLY A 50 -3.63 -0.80 -12.21
C GLY A 50 -4.53 -0.67 -10.99
N ASN A 51 -5.75 -1.18 -11.13
CA ASN A 51 -6.68 -1.32 -10.02
C ASN A 51 -6.44 -2.66 -9.34
N TYR A 52 -6.31 -2.63 -8.02
CA TYR A 52 -6.15 -3.82 -7.18
C TYR A 52 -7.43 -4.08 -6.41
N TYR A 53 -7.85 -5.34 -6.39
CA TYR A 53 -9.00 -5.80 -5.63
C TYR A 53 -8.55 -6.91 -4.67
N PRO A 54 -9.04 -6.95 -3.43
CA PRO A 54 -8.71 -8.04 -2.51
C PRO A 54 -9.19 -9.37 -3.08
N ALA A 55 -8.36 -10.40 -2.96
CA ALA A 55 -8.66 -11.74 -3.42
C ALA A 55 -8.17 -12.79 -2.41
N VAL A 56 -8.92 -13.87 -2.27
CA VAL A 56 -8.51 -15.08 -1.54
C VAL A 56 -8.75 -16.28 -2.44
N SER A 57 -7.87 -17.27 -2.35
CA SER A 57 -8.08 -18.58 -2.96
C SER A 57 -8.08 -19.62 -1.86
N LEU A 58 -9.07 -20.51 -1.88
CA LEU A 58 -9.28 -21.56 -0.90
C LEU A 58 -9.15 -22.93 -1.58
N TYR A 59 -8.63 -23.91 -0.87
CA TYR A 59 -8.49 -25.28 -1.35
C TYR A 59 -9.06 -26.27 -0.31
N GLY A 60 -9.73 -27.33 -0.78
CA GLY A 60 -10.40 -28.31 0.07
C GLY A 60 -11.51 -27.70 0.92
N ASP A 61 -11.70 -28.22 2.13
CA ASP A 61 -12.76 -27.81 3.06
C ASP A 61 -12.40 -26.56 3.89
N SER A 62 -11.67 -25.62 3.31
CA SER A 62 -11.26 -24.39 4.01
C SER A 62 -12.36 -23.34 4.01
N THR A 63 -12.46 -22.59 5.11
CA THR A 63 -13.39 -21.47 5.28
C THR A 63 -12.62 -20.25 5.75
N ALA A 64 -12.90 -19.09 5.14
CA ALA A 64 -12.34 -17.81 5.55
C ALA A 64 -13.47 -16.80 5.80
N ARG A 65 -13.21 -15.85 6.70
CA ARG A 65 -14.08 -14.70 6.97
C ARG A 65 -13.32 -13.44 6.57
N PHE A 66 -14.02 -12.54 5.90
CA PHE A 66 -13.50 -11.23 5.56
C PHE A 66 -13.95 -10.20 6.60
N GLU A 67 -13.04 -9.30 6.94
CA GLU A 67 -13.28 -8.14 7.79
C GLU A 67 -12.84 -6.92 6.96
N PHE A 68 -13.80 -6.13 6.48
CA PHE A 68 -13.54 -4.90 5.72
C PHE A 68 -13.48 -3.65 6.62
N GLY A 69 -13.61 -3.84 7.93
CA GLY A 69 -13.63 -2.78 8.92
C GLY A 69 -15.03 -2.20 9.14
N PRO A 70 -15.13 -1.05 9.82
CA PRO A 70 -14.01 -0.28 10.38
C PRO A 70 -13.38 -0.91 11.64
N ASP A 71 -14.10 -1.81 12.32
CA ASP A 71 -13.69 -2.39 13.61
C ASP A 71 -12.80 -3.63 13.42
N PHE A 72 -11.54 -3.41 13.05
CA PHE A 72 -10.58 -4.51 12.89
C PHE A 72 -10.12 -5.07 14.24
N LYS A 73 -9.99 -6.41 14.32
CA LYS A 73 -9.38 -7.07 15.48
C LYS A 73 -7.93 -6.62 15.71
N TYR A 74 -7.20 -6.36 14.63
CA TYR A 74 -5.85 -5.81 14.64
C TYR A 74 -5.82 -4.58 13.71
N PRO A 75 -6.02 -3.37 14.23
CA PRO A 75 -6.02 -2.17 13.41
C PRO A 75 -4.63 -1.91 12.81
N PRO A 76 -4.54 -1.34 11.59
CA PRO A 76 -3.27 -0.94 11.01
C PRO A 76 -2.58 0.11 11.90
N SER A 77 -1.26 0.06 11.98
CA SER A 77 -0.47 1.11 12.64
C SER A 77 -0.68 2.44 11.91
N ASN A 78 -0.76 3.53 12.68
CA ASN A 78 -1.03 4.87 12.16
C ASN A 78 0.19 5.41 11.39
N GLY A 79 0.47 4.88 10.21
CA GLY A 79 1.37 5.46 9.20
C GLY A 79 2.63 6.15 9.72
N GLU A 80 3.40 5.50 10.60
CA GLU A 80 4.81 5.88 10.75
C GLU A 80 5.49 5.45 9.45
N GLU A 81 5.54 6.39 8.52
CA GLU A 81 6.44 6.34 7.37
C GLU A 81 7.85 6.21 7.96
N ASP A 82 8.47 5.03 7.81
CA ASP A 82 9.90 4.86 8.01
C ASP A 82 10.61 5.70 6.94
N ASP A 83 10.70 7.01 7.19
CA ASP A 83 11.61 7.93 6.52
C ASP A 83 13.03 7.53 6.94
N GLU A 84 13.54 6.41 6.41
CA GLU A 84 14.98 6.18 6.39
C GLU A 84 15.61 7.21 5.45
N GLU A 85 15.96 8.35 6.07
CA GLU A 85 16.80 9.42 5.57
C GLU A 85 18.14 8.86 5.07
N HIS A 86 18.20 8.49 3.79
CA HIS A 86 19.48 8.46 3.08
C HIS A 86 20.01 9.90 3.00
N LYS A 87 20.85 10.27 3.99
CA LYS A 87 21.65 11.50 3.96
C LYS A 87 22.65 11.44 2.81
N GLU A 88 22.22 11.87 1.64
CA GLU A 88 23.13 12.30 0.59
C GLU A 88 23.23 13.84 0.65
N ASN A 89 24.40 14.31 1.07
CA ASN A 89 24.75 15.72 1.06
C ASN A 89 24.73 16.27 -0.37
N GLN A 90 23.78 17.13 -0.68
CA GLN A 90 23.96 18.23 -1.64
C GLN A 90 22.86 19.30 -1.52
N SER A 91 23.25 20.39 -0.85
CA SER A 91 22.92 21.79 -1.12
C SER A 91 21.70 22.18 -1.98
N SER A 92 20.91 23.07 -1.39
CA SER A 92 20.14 24.22 -1.94
C SER A 92 18.74 24.03 -2.55
N GLU A 93 17.79 24.73 -1.89
CA GLU A 93 16.68 25.54 -2.41
C GLU A 93 15.30 24.93 -2.82
N ASN A 94 14.29 25.40 -2.08
CA ASN A 94 12.96 25.85 -2.52
C ASN A 94 11.91 24.83 -3.05
N GLN A 95 10.91 24.51 -2.22
CA GLN A 95 9.51 25.00 -2.35
C GLN A 95 8.54 24.16 -1.51
N LYS A 96 7.85 24.84 -0.60
CA LYS A 96 6.79 24.30 0.27
C LYS A 96 5.50 24.12 -0.55
N SER A 97 5.25 22.91 -1.04
CA SER A 97 3.94 22.49 -1.55
C SER A 97 3.34 21.46 -0.58
N ARG A 98 2.18 21.79 0.00
CA ARG A 98 1.44 20.91 0.91
C ARG A 98 0.97 19.68 0.14
N ASN A 99 1.56 18.51 0.41
CA ASN A 99 1.08 17.24 -0.14
C ASN A 99 -0.02 16.68 0.77
N THR A 100 -1.23 16.46 0.24
CA THR A 100 -2.35 15.84 0.95
C THR A 100 -2.55 14.45 0.36
N ASN A 101 -1.91 13.44 0.95
CA ASN A 101 -2.08 12.06 0.51
C ASN A 101 -3.39 11.51 1.10
N ASN A 102 -4.37 11.30 0.22
CA ASN A 102 -5.64 10.64 0.53
C ASN A 102 -5.40 9.19 0.94
N ILE A 103 -5.74 8.88 2.20
CA ILE A 103 -5.94 7.52 2.70
C ILE A 103 -7.21 6.97 2.04
N MET A 104 -7.08 6.06 1.08
CA MET A 104 -8.21 5.23 0.61
C MET A 104 -8.05 3.83 1.21
N GLY A 105 -8.64 3.63 2.38
CA GLY A 105 -9.11 2.31 2.76
C GLY A 105 -10.34 1.97 1.92
N VAL A 106 -10.42 0.74 1.43
CA VAL A 106 -11.67 0.20 0.86
C VAL A 106 -12.58 -0.13 2.03
N TRP A 107 -13.80 0.43 2.03
CA TRP A 107 -14.87 0.20 3.03
C TRP A 107 -15.61 -1.11 2.76
#